data_AF-C7DZC8-F1
#
_entry.id   AF-C7DZC8-F1
#
_cell.length_a   1.000
_cell.length_b   1.000
_cell.length_c   1.000
_cell.angle_alpha   90.00
_cell.angle_beta   90.00
_cell.angle_gamma   90.00
#
_symmetry.space_group_name_H-M   'P 1'
#
loop_
_entity.id
_entity.type
_entity.pdbx_description
1 polymer ?
#
loop_
_entity_poly.entity_id
_entity_poly.type
_entity_poly.pdbx_seq_one_letter_code
_entity_poly.pdbx_strand_id
1 'polypeptide(L)'
;MIGIRRFIQPLLGFHTSAVQCAEPMKKKKKMDPSIIRHREQRKMKRIERSIRKLERVERPLKPLDETQIPLSLKYEIPIRQRQLQPISQDIELSQRELLVAWSHHKQKEAERDLACIRKLLDAQGKALKELKLESEELYIEATQLDLSLLPYKAVGPTRTPQIKGYDPPDGDYIDVSRKWE
;
A
#
# COMPACT_ATOMS: atom_id res chain seq x y z
N MET A 1 -32.91 65.06 -0.70
CA MET A 1 -32.37 66.32 -1.25
C MET A 1 -31.01 66.03 -1.87
N ILE A 2 -30.94 66.05 -3.20
CA ILE A 2 -29.74 65.72 -3.97
C ILE A 2 -28.83 66.96 -3.97
N GLY A 3 -27.77 66.92 -3.17
CA GLY A 3 -26.73 67.95 -3.17
C GLY A 3 -25.79 67.76 -4.35
N ILE A 4 -25.90 68.64 -5.34
CA ILE A 4 -25.05 68.72 -6.54
C ILE A 4 -23.61 68.96 -6.10
N ARG A 5 -22.76 67.93 -6.20
CA ARG A 5 -21.30 68.08 -6.09
C ARG A 5 -20.79 68.74 -7.37
N ARG A 6 -20.52 70.04 -7.30
CA ARG A 6 -19.68 70.73 -8.29
C ARG A 6 -18.24 70.23 -8.13
N PHE A 7 -17.84 69.26 -8.95
CA PHE A 7 -16.43 68.96 -9.16
C PHE A 7 -15.84 70.10 -9.99
N ILE A 8 -15.09 70.98 -9.31
CA ILE A 8 -14.12 71.86 -9.95
C ILE A 8 -13.05 70.91 -10.52
N GLN A 9 -13.07 70.68 -11.84
CA GLN A 9 -12.00 69.96 -12.50
C GLN A 9 -10.76 70.87 -12.57
N PRO A 10 -9.63 70.50 -11.97
CA PRO A 10 -8.37 71.17 -12.29
C PRO A 10 -7.97 70.77 -13.72
N LEU A 11 -7.80 71.75 -14.60
CA LEU A 11 -7.50 71.63 -16.03
C LEU A 11 -6.17 70.88 -16.34
N LEU A 12 -5.47 70.35 -15.33
CA LEU A 12 -4.12 69.80 -15.46
C LEU A 12 -3.80 68.65 -14.48
N GLY A 13 -4.77 67.82 -14.11
CA GLY A 13 -4.53 66.47 -13.54
C GLY A 13 -3.83 66.35 -12.18
N PHE A 14 -3.45 67.44 -11.51
CA PHE A 14 -2.79 67.38 -10.21
C PHE A 14 -3.78 67.05 -9.09
N HIS A 15 -3.65 65.85 -8.52
CA HIS A 15 -4.35 65.43 -7.31
C HIS A 15 -3.41 65.64 -6.11
N THR A 16 -3.69 66.65 -5.28
CA THR A 16 -2.94 66.85 -4.04
C THR A 16 -3.66 66.12 -2.90
N SER A 17 -3.09 65.01 -2.42
CA SER A 17 -3.54 64.41 -1.15
C SER A 17 -3.18 65.34 0.01
N ALA A 18 -4.07 65.49 0.99
CA ALA A 18 -3.77 66.23 2.22
C ALA A 18 -2.50 65.66 2.88
N VAL A 19 -1.55 66.52 3.23
CA VAL A 19 -0.31 66.12 3.90
C VAL A 19 -0.66 65.53 5.27
N GLN A 20 -0.62 64.20 5.39
CA GLN A 20 -0.72 63.54 6.68
C GLN A 20 0.61 63.75 7.40
N CYS A 21 0.63 64.65 8.38
CA CYS A 21 1.74 64.84 9.31
C CYS A 21 1.87 63.66 10.30
N ALA A 22 1.84 62.43 9.81
CA ALA A 22 2.14 61.26 10.62
C ALA A 22 3.66 61.17 10.79
N GLU A 23 4.13 60.97 12.03
CA GLU A 23 5.53 60.67 12.26
C GLU A 23 5.95 59.47 11.39
N PRO A 24 7.10 59.52 10.70
CA PRO A 24 7.56 58.42 9.87
C PRO A 24 7.62 57.13 10.69
N MET A 25 7.10 56.03 10.13
CA MET A 25 7.08 54.73 10.81
C MET A 25 8.46 54.39 11.39
N LYS A 26 8.52 54.21 12.71
CA LYS A 26 9.76 53.85 13.40
C LYS A 26 10.34 52.57 12.78
N LYS A 27 11.60 52.63 12.37
CA LYS A 27 12.32 51.49 11.77
C LYS A 27 12.22 50.28 12.71
N LYS A 28 11.73 49.14 12.19
CA LYS A 28 11.68 47.89 12.97
C LYS A 28 13.09 47.57 13.48
N LYS A 29 13.25 47.53 14.80
CA LYS A 29 14.53 47.20 15.43
C LYS A 29 14.88 45.74 15.12
N LYS A 30 16.13 45.49 14.72
CA LYS A 30 16.66 44.14 14.56
C LYS A 30 16.61 43.44 15.92
N MET A 31 15.99 42.27 15.99
CA MET A 31 15.93 41.50 17.23
C MET A 31 17.33 40.98 17.59
N ASP A 32 17.60 40.87 18.90
CA ASP A 32 18.86 40.33 19.39
C ASP A 32 19.08 38.89 18.89
N PRO A 33 20.32 38.53 18.53
CA PRO A 33 20.63 37.20 17.99
C PRO A 33 20.31 36.06 18.97
N SER A 34 20.36 36.31 20.28
CA SER A 34 19.98 35.35 21.33
C SER A 34 18.48 35.02 21.32
N ILE A 35 17.63 36.03 21.11
CA ILE A 35 16.16 35.87 21.05
C ILE A 35 15.76 35.07 19.82
N ILE A 36 16.44 35.29 18.68
CA ILE A 36 16.23 34.52 17.44
C ILE A 36 16.57 33.05 17.68
N ARG A 37 17.76 32.76 18.24
CA ARG A 37 18.18 31.39 18.58
C ARG A 37 17.22 30.70 19.54
N HIS A 38 16.71 31.39 20.57
CA HIS A 38 15.73 30.81 21.49
C HIS A 38 14.39 30.53 20.83
N ARG A 39 13.93 31.38 19.89
CA ARG A 39 12.71 31.11 19.12
C ARG A 39 12.88 29.88 18.23
N GLU A 40 14.03 29.72 17.61
CA GLU A 40 14.38 28.54 16.79
C GLU A 40 14.45 27.26 17.63
N GLN A 41 15.15 27.29 18.77
CA GLN A 41 15.22 26.14 19.69
C GLN A 41 13.84 25.73 20.22
N ARG A 42 12.95 26.71 20.50
CA ARG A 42 11.57 26.41 20.89
C ARG A 42 10.78 25.75 19.77
N LYS A 43 10.96 26.16 18.51
CA LYS A 43 10.35 25.51 17.35
C LYS A 43 10.89 24.08 17.17
N MET A 44 12.20 23.90 17.27
CA MET A 44 12.86 22.60 17.15
C MET A 44 12.34 21.61 18.21
N LYS A 45 12.34 22.01 19.49
CA LYS A 45 11.82 21.18 20.59
C LYS A 45 10.33 20.87 20.44
N ARG A 46 9.54 21.78 19.85
CA ARG A 46 8.11 21.55 19.57
C ARG A 46 7.94 20.46 18.52
N ILE A 47 8.69 20.55 17.42
CA ILE A 47 8.66 19.57 16.33
C ILE A 47 9.18 18.21 16.81
N GLU A 48 10.26 18.20 17.58
CA GLU A 48 10.83 16.99 18.17
C GLU A 48 9.82 16.28 19.09
N ARG A 49 9.09 17.04 19.93
CA ARG A 49 8.03 16.47 20.76
C ARG A 49 6.87 15.92 19.94
N SER A 50 6.50 16.53 18.82
CA SER A 50 5.45 15.98 17.95
C SER A 50 5.91 14.71 17.24
N ILE A 51 7.17 14.66 16.78
CA ILE A 51 7.75 13.47 16.16
C ILE A 51 7.77 12.31 17.18
N ARG A 52 8.30 12.54 18.39
CA ARG A 52 8.30 11.52 19.46
C ARG A 52 6.91 11.00 19.82
N LYS A 53 5.87 11.83 19.70
CA LYS A 53 4.48 11.41 19.93
C LYS A 53 3.96 10.55 18.77
N LEU A 54 4.27 10.94 17.53
CA LEU A 54 3.88 10.21 16.34
C LEU A 54 4.63 8.88 16.19
N GLU A 55 5.89 8.81 16.63
CA GLU A 55 6.68 7.58 16.65
C GLU A 55 6.22 6.62 17.75
N ARG A 56 5.75 7.16 18.88
CA ARG A 56 5.24 6.34 19.99
C ARG A 56 3.91 5.66 19.67
N VAL A 57 3.12 6.22 18.77
CA VAL A 57 1.84 5.65 18.33
C VAL A 57 2.08 4.90 17.02
N GLU A 58 1.98 3.57 17.06
CA GLU A 58 2.04 2.77 15.83
C GLU A 58 0.92 3.19 14.87
N ARG A 59 1.26 3.30 13.58
CA ARG A 59 0.26 3.63 12.56
C ARG A 59 -0.69 2.43 12.43
N PRO A 60 -2.02 2.62 12.52
CA PRO A 60 -2.95 1.54 12.28
C PRO A 60 -2.74 1.02 10.86
N LEU A 61 -2.76 -0.31 10.70
CA LEU A 61 -2.71 -0.94 9.39
C LEU A 61 -4.00 -0.65 8.63
N LYS A 62 -3.91 -0.55 7.30
CA LYS A 62 -5.09 -0.45 6.45
C LYS A 62 -5.97 -1.68 6.65
N PRO A 63 -7.30 -1.52 6.79
CA PRO A 63 -8.19 -2.66 6.94
C PRO A 63 -8.18 -3.51 5.65
N LEU A 64 -8.38 -4.82 5.82
CA LEU A 64 -8.52 -5.77 4.71
C LEU A 64 -10.01 -5.90 4.35
N ASP A 65 -10.42 -5.25 3.26
CA ASP A 65 -11.82 -5.20 2.84
C ASP A 65 -12.38 -6.61 2.51
N GLU A 66 -11.55 -7.54 2.01
CA GLU A 66 -11.97 -8.91 1.65
C GLU A 66 -12.29 -9.79 2.86
N THR A 67 -11.66 -9.54 4.01
CA THR A 67 -11.89 -10.33 5.22
C THR A 67 -13.08 -9.83 6.01
N GLN A 68 -13.47 -8.57 5.81
CA GLN A 68 -14.57 -7.94 6.53
C GLN A 68 -15.89 -8.13 5.80
N ILE A 69 -16.91 -8.59 6.53
CA ILE A 69 -18.27 -8.67 5.98
C ILE A 69 -18.85 -7.26 5.89
N PRO A 70 -19.26 -6.79 4.69
CA PRO A 70 -19.90 -5.50 4.52
C PRO A 70 -21.15 -5.37 5.40
N LEU A 71 -21.34 -4.20 6.02
CA LEU A 71 -22.49 -3.95 6.90
C LEU A 71 -23.83 -4.10 6.16
N SER A 72 -23.89 -3.68 4.89
CA SER A 72 -25.08 -3.81 4.04
C SER A 72 -25.58 -5.26 3.96
N LEU A 73 -24.66 -6.21 3.76
CA LEU A 73 -25.01 -7.63 3.69
C LEU A 73 -25.61 -8.14 4.99
N LYS A 74 -25.18 -7.63 6.16
CA LYS A 74 -25.75 -8.03 7.45
C LYS A 74 -27.21 -7.61 7.61
N TYR A 75 -27.57 -6.42 7.13
CA TYR A 75 -28.95 -5.95 7.15
C TYR A 75 -29.83 -6.63 6.10
N GLU A 76 -29.23 -7.03 4.97
CA GLU A 76 -29.95 -7.64 3.84
C GLU A 76 -30.09 -9.18 3.95
N ILE A 77 -29.51 -9.82 4.98
CA ILE A 77 -29.65 -11.26 5.25
C ILE A 77 -31.09 -11.76 5.09
N PRO A 78 -32.12 -11.20 5.77
CA PRO A 78 -33.47 -11.75 5.70
C PRO A 78 -34.08 -11.67 4.29
N ILE A 79 -33.62 -10.73 3.45
CA ILE A 79 -34.12 -10.53 2.08
C ILE A 79 -33.38 -11.45 1.10
N ARG A 80 -32.08 -11.66 1.32
CA ARG A 80 -31.19 -12.42 0.42
C ARG A 80 -31.04 -13.89 0.80
N GLN A 81 -31.52 -14.31 1.96
CA GLN A 81 -31.38 -15.68 2.44
C GLN A 81 -32.18 -16.64 1.55
N ARG A 82 -31.46 -17.57 0.93
CA ARG A 82 -32.07 -18.65 0.14
C ARG A 82 -32.60 -19.73 1.09
N GLN A 83 -33.82 -20.19 0.84
CA GLN A 83 -34.36 -21.36 1.54
C GLN A 83 -33.66 -22.61 1.02
N LEU A 84 -32.94 -23.30 1.90
CA LEU A 84 -32.25 -24.55 1.58
C LEU A 84 -33.23 -25.71 1.64
N GLN A 85 -33.22 -26.55 0.61
CA GLN A 85 -33.94 -27.82 0.64
C GLN A 85 -33.21 -28.78 1.58
N PRO A 86 -33.93 -29.62 2.35
CA PRO A 86 -33.29 -30.66 3.16
C PRO A 86 -32.53 -31.63 2.24
N ILE A 87 -31.30 -31.95 2.63
CA ILE A 87 -30.45 -32.88 1.88
C ILE A 87 -30.95 -34.31 2.16
N SER A 88 -31.07 -35.14 1.13
CA SER A 88 -31.41 -36.56 1.30
C SER A 88 -30.21 -37.34 1.85
N GLN A 89 -30.48 -38.40 2.60
CA GLN A 89 -29.43 -39.24 3.20
C GLN A 89 -28.47 -39.82 2.15
N ASP A 90 -28.97 -40.21 0.98
CA ASP A 90 -28.15 -40.74 -0.12
C ASP A 90 -27.13 -39.69 -0.62
N ILE A 91 -27.55 -38.43 -0.73
CA ILE A 91 -26.66 -37.33 -1.14
C ILE A 91 -25.59 -37.10 -0.07
N GLU A 92 -25.95 -37.09 1.21
CA GLU A 92 -24.99 -36.92 2.30
C GLU A 92 -23.92 -38.03 2.32
N LEU A 93 -24.34 -39.30 2.14
CA LEU A 93 -23.42 -40.43 2.05
C LEU A 93 -22.48 -40.29 0.86
N SER A 94 -23.00 -39.96 -0.33
CA SER A 94 -22.19 -39.78 -1.53
C SER A 94 -21.16 -38.65 -1.39
N GLN A 95 -21.54 -37.53 -0.75
CA GLN A 95 -20.64 -36.42 -0.47
C GLN A 95 -19.55 -36.82 0.51
N ARG A 96 -19.90 -37.57 1.56
CA ARG A 96 -18.93 -38.09 2.52
C ARG A 96 -17.90 -39.00 1.85
N GLU A 97 -18.35 -39.94 1.02
CA GLU A 97 -17.48 -40.84 0.28
C GLU A 97 -16.52 -40.06 -0.64
N LEU A 98 -17.04 -39.06 -1.35
CA LEU A 98 -16.22 -38.19 -2.20
C LEU A 98 -15.16 -37.42 -1.40
N LEU A 99 -15.52 -36.88 -0.23
CA LEU A 99 -14.59 -36.15 0.64
C LEU A 99 -13.47 -37.07 1.17
N VAL A 100 -13.82 -38.30 1.55
CA VAL A 100 -12.82 -39.30 1.98
C VAL A 100 -11.88 -39.65 0.83
N ALA A 101 -12.41 -39.91 -0.37
CA ALA A 101 -11.62 -40.18 -1.56
C ALA A 101 -10.69 -39.00 -1.92
N TRP A 102 -11.19 -37.77 -1.82
CA TRP A 102 -10.42 -36.55 -2.04
C TRP A 102 -9.30 -36.39 -1.02
N SER A 103 -9.57 -36.66 0.26
CA SER A 103 -8.57 -36.63 1.33
C SER A 103 -7.42 -37.60 1.03
N HIS A 104 -7.73 -38.85 0.69
CA HIS A 104 -6.72 -39.83 0.30
C HIS A 104 -5.95 -39.42 -0.97
N HIS A 105 -6.63 -38.82 -1.94
CA HIS A 105 -5.97 -38.32 -3.15
C HIS A 105 -4.96 -37.23 -2.81
N LYS A 106 -5.36 -36.24 -2.00
CA LYS A 106 -4.49 -35.12 -1.59
C LYS A 106 -3.34 -35.56 -0.71
N GLN A 107 -3.55 -36.55 0.16
CA GLN A 107 -2.46 -37.17 0.91
C GLN A 107 -1.41 -37.79 -0.03
N LYS A 108 -1.85 -38.59 -1.02
CA LYS A 108 -0.93 -39.20 -2.00
C LYS A 108 -0.19 -38.16 -2.84
N GLU A 109 -0.84 -37.07 -3.20
CA GLU A 109 -0.22 -35.93 -3.91
C GLU A 109 0.91 -35.33 -3.06
N ALA A 110 0.62 -34.98 -1.79
CA ALA A 110 1.61 -34.45 -0.87
C ALA A 110 2.78 -35.41 -0.61
N GLU A 111 2.52 -36.72 -0.46
CA GLU A 111 3.56 -37.73 -0.30
C GLU A 111 4.50 -37.79 -1.51
N ARG A 112 3.96 -37.67 -2.75
CA ARG A 112 4.77 -37.63 -3.97
C ARG A 112 5.62 -36.37 -4.03
N ASP A 113 5.04 -35.22 -3.71
CA ASP A 113 5.76 -33.93 -3.73
C ASP A 113 6.90 -33.92 -2.72
N LEU A 114 6.63 -34.37 -1.49
CA LEU A 114 7.66 -34.49 -0.45
C LEU A 114 8.74 -35.50 -0.83
N ALA A 115 8.39 -36.63 -1.45
CA ALA A 115 9.37 -37.58 -1.95
C ALA A 115 10.24 -36.97 -3.06
N CYS A 116 9.67 -36.15 -3.95
CA CYS A 116 10.40 -35.43 -4.99
C CYS A 116 11.38 -34.41 -4.37
N ILE A 117 10.89 -33.56 -3.46
CA ILE A 117 11.71 -32.56 -2.76
C ILE A 117 12.86 -33.23 -2.00
N ARG A 118 12.59 -34.34 -1.29
CA ARG A 118 13.63 -35.07 -0.57
C ARG A 118 14.71 -35.61 -1.51
N LYS A 119 14.33 -36.20 -2.64
CA LYS A 119 15.30 -36.66 -3.65
C LYS A 119 16.15 -35.53 -4.20
N LEU A 120 15.55 -34.38 -4.49
CA LEU A 120 16.26 -33.19 -4.96
C LEU A 120 17.28 -32.70 -3.94
N LEU A 121 16.89 -32.60 -2.66
CA LEU A 121 17.78 -32.20 -1.57
C LEU A 121 18.91 -33.21 -1.34
N ASP A 122 18.61 -34.51 -1.38
CA ASP A 122 19.62 -35.56 -1.25
C ASP A 122 20.63 -35.51 -2.41
N ALA A 123 20.15 -35.29 -3.64
CA ALA A 123 21.01 -35.14 -4.81
C ALA A 123 21.88 -33.88 -4.73
N GLN A 124 21.30 -32.75 -4.35
CA GLN A 124 22.03 -31.49 -4.13
C GLN A 124 23.11 -31.67 -3.05
N GLY A 125 22.77 -32.31 -1.92
CA GLY A 125 23.70 -32.56 -0.83
C GLY A 125 24.84 -33.50 -1.21
N LYS A 126 24.58 -34.52 -2.04
CA LYS A 126 25.63 -35.40 -2.58
C LYS A 126 26.55 -34.64 -3.53
N ALA A 127 25.99 -33.89 -4.48
CA ALA A 127 26.75 -33.09 -5.42
C ALA A 127 27.67 -32.08 -4.72
N LEU A 128 27.19 -31.40 -3.68
CA LEU A 128 28.02 -30.46 -2.90
C LEU A 128 29.14 -31.15 -2.11
N LYS A 129 28.92 -32.38 -1.61
CA LYS A 129 29.95 -33.16 -0.93
C LYS A 129 31.05 -33.60 -1.91
N GLU A 130 30.68 -34.06 -3.09
CA GLU A 130 31.61 -34.44 -4.15
C GLU A 130 32.41 -33.22 -4.63
N LEU A 131 31.72 -32.10 -4.90
CA LEU A 131 32.34 -30.83 -5.27
C LEU A 131 33.40 -30.38 -4.25
N LYS A 132 33.10 -30.51 -2.95
CA LYS A 132 34.05 -30.14 -1.88
C LYS A 132 35.31 -31.02 -1.86
N LEU A 133 35.19 -32.30 -2.22
CA LEU A 133 36.34 -33.21 -2.31
C LEU A 133 37.23 -32.86 -3.51
N GLU A 134 36.65 -32.36 -4.60
CA GLU A 134 37.38 -31.97 -5.81
C GLU A 134 37.99 -30.56 -5.70
N SER A 135 37.23 -29.58 -5.22
CA SER A 135 37.65 -28.18 -5.07
C SER A 135 36.88 -27.45 -3.96
N GLU A 136 37.62 -26.97 -2.96
CA GLU A 136 37.04 -26.20 -1.86
C GLU A 136 36.64 -24.78 -2.28
N GLU A 137 37.36 -24.16 -3.22
CA GLU A 137 37.07 -22.82 -3.72
C GLU A 137 35.70 -22.77 -4.41
N LEU A 138 35.43 -23.72 -5.31
CA LEU A 138 34.14 -23.81 -6.01
C LEU A 138 32.98 -24.12 -5.06
N TYR A 139 33.23 -24.92 -4.01
CA TYR A 139 32.24 -25.18 -2.98
C TYR A 139 31.84 -23.92 -2.20
N ILE A 140 32.80 -23.07 -1.86
CA ILE A 140 32.55 -21.79 -1.19
C ILE A 140 31.70 -20.89 -2.09
N GLU A 141 32.05 -20.78 -3.37
CA GLU A 141 31.29 -19.96 -4.33
C GLU A 141 29.86 -20.50 -4.52
N ALA A 142 29.70 -21.81 -4.73
CA ALA A 142 28.39 -22.44 -4.96
C ALA A 142 27.43 -22.36 -3.75
N THR A 143 27.97 -22.21 -2.54
CA THR A 143 27.19 -22.08 -1.29
C THR A 143 26.70 -20.64 -1.06
N GLN A 144 27.29 -19.64 -1.74
CA GLN A 144 26.89 -18.25 -1.58
C GLN A 144 25.48 -18.00 -2.13
N LEU A 145 24.77 -17.05 -1.51
CA LEU A 145 23.46 -16.62 -1.96
C LEU A 145 23.60 -15.72 -3.18
N ASP A 146 22.93 -16.10 -4.27
CA ASP A 146 22.83 -15.24 -5.45
C ASP A 146 21.75 -14.17 -5.24
N LEU A 147 22.18 -12.95 -4.95
CA LEU A 147 21.30 -11.80 -4.76
C LEU A 147 20.62 -11.36 -6.07
N SER A 148 21.11 -11.79 -7.24
CA SER A 148 20.49 -11.44 -8.53
C SER A 148 19.13 -12.12 -8.74
N LEU A 149 18.84 -13.19 -8.00
CA LEU A 149 17.55 -13.87 -8.00
C LEU A 149 16.43 -13.05 -7.34
N LEU A 150 16.76 -11.96 -6.65
CA LEU A 150 15.79 -11.08 -5.98
C LEU A 150 15.70 -9.72 -6.70
N PRO A 151 14.49 -9.25 -7.08
CA PRO A 151 13.17 -9.82 -6.81
C PRO A 151 12.71 -10.86 -7.84
N TYR A 152 12.40 -12.06 -7.37
CA TYR A 152 11.79 -13.10 -8.21
C TYR A 152 10.32 -12.77 -8.52
N LYS A 153 9.94 -12.81 -9.80
CA LYS A 153 8.56 -12.63 -10.26
C LYS A 153 8.17 -13.79 -11.16
N ALA A 154 7.07 -14.46 -10.83
CA ALA A 154 6.47 -15.50 -11.66
C ALA A 154 4.98 -15.24 -11.82
N VAL A 155 4.45 -15.51 -13.01
CA VAL A 155 3.02 -15.45 -13.31
C VAL A 155 2.50 -16.88 -13.40
N GLY A 156 1.37 -17.16 -12.77
CA GLY A 156 0.74 -18.47 -12.82
C GLY A 156 0.27 -18.85 -14.24
N PRO A 157 0.04 -20.14 -14.51
CA PRO A 157 -0.45 -20.59 -15.80
C PRO A 157 -1.86 -20.02 -16.08
N THR A 158 -2.11 -19.63 -17.34
CA THR A 158 -3.44 -19.21 -17.79
C THR A 158 -4.27 -20.42 -18.21
N ARG A 159 -5.61 -20.31 -18.11
CA ARG A 159 -6.52 -21.38 -18.58
C ARG A 159 -6.35 -21.69 -20.06
N THR A 160 -6.11 -20.65 -20.86
CA THR A 160 -5.86 -20.73 -22.30
C THR A 160 -4.59 -19.93 -22.64
N PRO A 161 -3.78 -20.39 -23.60
CA PRO A 161 -2.62 -19.62 -24.06
C PRO A 161 -3.05 -18.33 -24.77
N GLN A 162 -2.10 -17.41 -24.94
CA GLN A 162 -2.34 -16.14 -25.62
C GLN A 162 -2.59 -16.36 -27.12
N ILE A 163 -3.57 -15.64 -27.66
CA ILE A 163 -3.87 -15.61 -29.09
C ILE A 163 -2.94 -14.58 -29.75
N LYS A 164 -2.20 -14.99 -30.77
CA LYS A 164 -1.29 -14.10 -31.52
C LYS A 164 -2.12 -13.10 -32.34
N GLY A 165 -1.80 -11.80 -32.23
CA GLY A 165 -2.47 -10.74 -33.00
C GLY A 165 -3.90 -10.45 -32.54
N TYR A 166 -4.24 -10.74 -31.29
CA TYR A 166 -5.50 -10.30 -30.70
C TYR A 166 -5.41 -8.83 -30.33
N ASP A 167 -6.22 -8.00 -30.97
CA ASP A 167 -6.37 -6.59 -30.63
C ASP A 167 -7.51 -6.43 -29.60
N PRO A 168 -7.19 -6.10 -28.33
CA PRO A 168 -8.21 -5.88 -27.31
C PRO A 168 -9.02 -4.61 -27.62
N PRO A 169 -10.30 -4.56 -27.23
CA PRO A 169 -11.10 -3.34 -27.36
C PRO A 169 -10.55 -2.23 -26.47
N ASP A 170 -10.69 -0.98 -26.93
CA ASP A 170 -10.28 0.21 -26.18
C ASP A 170 -11.13 0.42 -24.91
N GLY A 171 -10.48 0.84 -23.83
CA GLY A 171 -11.13 1.19 -22.57
C GLY A 171 -10.20 1.88 -21.59
N ASP A 172 -10.77 2.73 -20.74
CA ASP A 172 -10.04 3.48 -19.71
C ASP A 172 -10.00 2.72 -18.39
N TYR A 173 -8.81 2.66 -17.77
CA TYR A 173 -8.65 2.13 -16.41
C TYR A 173 -8.77 3.28 -15.39
N ILE A 174 -9.80 3.23 -14.55
CA ILE A 174 -10.00 4.16 -13.43
C ILE A 174 -9.74 3.42 -12.13
N ASP A 175 -8.72 3.85 -11.39
CA ASP A 175 -8.43 3.31 -10.05
C ASP A 175 -9.47 3.80 -9.03
N VAL A 176 -10.28 2.86 -8.53
CA VAL A 176 -11.33 3.08 -7.52
C VAL A 176 -10.89 2.64 -6.12
N SER A 177 -9.59 2.41 -5.90
CA SER A 177 -9.06 1.99 -4.61
C SER A 177 -9.32 3.03 -3.50
N ARG A 178 -9.75 2.55 -2.34
CA ARG A 178 -10.04 3.41 -1.18
C ARG A 178 -8.74 3.96 -0.60
N LYS A 179 -8.67 5.29 -0.47
CA LYS A 179 -7.58 5.97 0.23
C LYS A 179 -7.89 6.02 1.73
N TRP A 180 -6.96 5.53 2.54
CA TRP A 180 -7.02 5.56 3.99
C TRP A 180 -5.95 6.55 4.47
N GLU A 181 -6.36 7.72 4.97
CA GLU A 181 -5.49 8.77 5.56
C GLU A 181 -5.50 8.72 7.09
#